data_AF-I3RGH0-F1
#
_entry.id   AF-I3RGH0-F1
#
_cell.length_a   1.000
_cell.length_b   1.000
_cell.length_c   1.000
_cell.angle_alpha   90.00
_cell.angle_beta   90.00
_cell.angle_gamma   90.00
#
_symmetry.space_group_name_H-M   'P 1'
#
loop_
_entity.id
_entity.type
_entity.pdbx_description
1 polymer ?
#
loop_
_entity_poly.entity_id
_entity_poly.type
_entity_poly.pdbx_seq_one_letter_code
_entity_poly.pdbx_strand_id
1 'polypeptide(L)'
;MGNLPKGLSNQLIDLITAAINELKEDGLEPDIMLVGPEFKNYITPDILAIINLKIYEIKELGADAVIADSKYLGQLKKASKRISIEPLLQEEEWEEIIKQLPEITEE
;
A
#
# COMPACT_ATOMS: atom_id res chain seq x y z
N MET A 1 -13.23 -6.94 8.94
CA MET A 1 -12.73 -6.05 7.87
C MET A 1 -12.65 -4.67 8.48
N GLY A 2 -11.46 -4.10 8.60
CA GLY A 2 -11.31 -2.71 9.02
C GLY A 2 -11.81 -1.82 7.89
N ASN A 3 -12.71 -0.89 8.18
CA ASN A 3 -13.08 0.12 7.20
C ASN A 3 -11.98 1.18 7.21
N LEU A 4 -11.23 1.34 6.10
CA LEU A 4 -10.41 2.52 5.92
C LEU A 4 -11.32 3.75 5.77
N PRO A 5 -10.90 4.91 6.28
CA PRO A 5 -11.44 6.17 5.79
C PRO A 5 -11.27 6.26 4.28
N LYS A 6 -12.21 6.94 3.64
CA LYS A 6 -12.20 7.14 2.18
C LYS A 6 -10.93 7.85 1.69
N GLY A 7 -10.33 8.72 2.52
CA GLY A 7 -9.05 9.37 2.23
C GLY A 7 -7.88 8.39 2.17
N LEU A 8 -7.75 7.54 3.18
CA LEU A 8 -6.69 6.53 3.28
C LEU A 8 -6.76 5.50 2.14
N SER A 9 -7.96 5.14 1.71
CA SER A 9 -8.16 4.22 0.58
C SER A 9 -7.59 4.78 -0.73
N ASN A 10 -7.77 6.08 -0.98
CA ASN A 10 -7.22 6.73 -2.17
C ASN A 10 -5.69 6.81 -2.11
N GLN A 11 -5.13 7.17 -0.96
CA GLN A 11 -3.68 7.22 -0.78
C GLN A 11 -3.03 5.84 -0.98
N LEU A 12 -3.70 4.77 -0.53
CA LEU A 12 -3.24 3.40 -0.77
C LEU A 12 -3.29 3.02 -2.26
N ILE A 13 -4.34 3.44 -2.99
CA ILE A 13 -4.42 3.25 -4.45
C ILE A 13 -3.27 3.99 -5.14
N ASP A 14 -3.00 5.23 -4.75
CA ASP A 14 -1.92 6.03 -5.32
C ASP A 14 -0.55 5.39 -5.06
N LEU A 15 -0.32 4.90 -3.83
CA LEU A 15 0.90 4.19 -3.45
C LEU A 15 1.12 2.93 -4.29
N ILE A 16 0.10 2.09 -4.42
CA ILE A 16 0.16 0.85 -5.21
C ILE A 16 0.39 1.18 -6.69
N THR A 17 -0.33 2.18 -7.22
CA THR A 17 -0.25 2.59 -8.62
C THR A 17 1.13 3.16 -8.96
N ALA A 18 1.69 3.98 -8.07
CA ALA A 18 3.05 4.52 -8.22
C ALA A 18 4.07 3.38 -8.28
N ALA A 19 4.01 2.42 -7.36
CA ALA A 19 4.91 1.27 -7.35
C ALA A 19 4.80 0.39 -8.62
N ILE A 20 3.59 0.21 -9.16
CA ILE A 20 3.38 -0.49 -10.44
C ILE A 20 3.99 0.29 -11.60
N ASN A 21 3.78 1.60 -11.66
CA ASN A 21 4.28 2.43 -12.75
C ASN A 21 5.81 2.50 -12.76
N GLU A 22 6.45 2.60 -11.59
CA GLU A 22 7.92 2.55 -11.49
C GLU A 22 8.49 1.24 -12.05
N LEU A 23 7.85 0.10 -11.78
CA LEU A 23 8.28 -1.18 -12.35
C LEU A 23 8.07 -1.22 -13.87
N LYS A 24 6.97 -0.65 -14.37
CA LYS A 24 6.70 -0.56 -15.82
C LYS A 24 7.68 0.36 -16.54
N GLU A 25 8.09 1.46 -15.92
CA GLU A 25 9.11 2.38 -16.44
C GLU A 25 10.48 1.68 -16.55
N ASP A 26 10.78 0.76 -15.63
CA ASP A 26 11.94 -0.13 -15.68
C ASP A 26 11.78 -1.29 -16.71
N GLY A 27 10.69 -1.31 -17.48
CA GLY A 27 10.42 -2.29 -18.54
C GLY A 27 9.92 -3.65 -18.04
N LEU A 28 9.41 -3.72 -16.81
CA LEU A 28 8.87 -4.92 -16.20
C LEU A 28 7.35 -5.00 -16.38
N GLU A 29 6.80 -6.20 -16.21
CA GLU A 29 5.35 -6.46 -16.30
C GLU A 29 4.86 -7.00 -14.94
N PRO A 30 4.55 -6.13 -13.97
CA PRO A 30 4.06 -6.58 -12.67
C PRO A 30 2.74 -7.34 -12.82
N ASP A 31 2.70 -8.56 -12.29
CA ASP A 31 1.56 -9.47 -12.42
C ASP A 31 1.12 -10.07 -11.08
N ILE A 32 1.93 -9.95 -10.04
CA ILE A 32 1.63 -10.45 -8.70
C ILE A 32 1.83 -9.39 -7.62
N MET A 33 1.08 -9.55 -6.53
CA MET A 33 1.26 -8.83 -5.27
C MET A 33 1.29 -9.83 -4.11
N LEU A 34 2.41 -9.87 -3.39
CA LEU A 34 2.56 -10.62 -2.15
C LEU A 34 2.15 -9.70 -1.00
N VAL A 35 1.20 -10.09 -0.17
CA VAL A 35 0.64 -9.22 0.86
C VAL A 35 0.80 -9.84 2.23
N GLY A 36 1.24 -9.03 3.18
CA GLY A 36 1.20 -9.38 4.59
C GLY A 36 -0.24 -9.37 5.13
N PRO A 37 -0.50 -10.10 6.22
CA PRO A 37 -1.85 -10.25 6.78
C PRO A 37 -2.42 -8.93 7.29
N GLU A 38 -1.58 -8.03 7.80
CA GLU A 38 -2.01 -6.71 8.26
C GLU A 38 -2.31 -5.81 7.06
N PHE A 39 -1.41 -5.76 6.06
CA PHE A 39 -1.64 -5.01 4.82
C PHE A 39 -2.94 -5.46 4.12
N LYS A 40 -3.20 -6.77 4.08
CA LYS A 40 -4.39 -7.36 3.46
C LYS A 40 -5.70 -6.86 4.06
N ASN A 41 -5.73 -6.51 5.35
CA ASN A 41 -6.92 -5.96 5.98
C ASN A 41 -7.37 -4.64 5.36
N TYR A 42 -6.46 -3.96 4.66
CA TYR A 42 -6.68 -2.66 4.04
C TYR A 42 -6.99 -2.75 2.54
N ILE A 43 -6.95 -3.95 1.95
CA ILE A 43 -7.27 -4.16 0.54
C ILE A 43 -8.79 -4.29 0.39
N THR A 44 -9.42 -3.24 -0.12
CA THR A 44 -10.87 -3.20 -0.39
C THR A 44 -11.20 -3.74 -1.78
N PRO A 45 -12.48 -4.10 -2.05
CA PRO A 45 -12.92 -4.48 -3.39
C PRO A 45 -12.64 -3.42 -4.48
N ASP A 46 -12.70 -2.13 -4.11
CA ASP A 46 -12.39 -1.03 -5.03
C ASP A 46 -10.92 -1.03 -5.44
N ILE A 47 -10.02 -1.31 -4.49
CA ILE A 47 -8.59 -1.49 -4.78
C ILE A 47 -8.42 -2.68 -5.72
N LEU A 48 -9.01 -3.83 -5.38
CA LEU A 48 -8.95 -5.06 -6.20
C LEU A 48 -9.42 -4.84 -7.64
N ALA A 49 -10.42 -4.00 -7.87
CA ALA A 49 -10.93 -3.69 -9.19
C ALA A 49 -9.92 -2.90 -10.05
N ILE A 50 -9.02 -2.14 -9.41
CA ILE A 50 -8.03 -1.29 -10.07
C ILE A 50 -6.72 -2.05 -10.31
N ILE A 51 -6.31 -2.90 -9.36
CA ILE A 51 -5.12 -3.73 -9.50
C ILE A 51 -5.41 -5.02 -10.26
N ASN A 52 -4.94 -5.09 -11.50
CA ASN A 52 -4.89 -6.32 -12.28
C ASN A 52 -3.71 -7.23 -11.86
N LEU A 53 -3.57 -7.50 -10.56
CA LEU A 53 -2.51 -8.32 -9.98
C LEU A 53 -3.10 -9.55 -9.28
N LYS A 54 -2.42 -10.69 -9.36
CA LYS A 54 -2.75 -11.85 -8.52
C LYS A 54 -2.21 -11.64 -7.12
N ILE A 55 -3.08 -11.78 -6.12
CA ILE A 55 -2.72 -11.56 -4.73
C ILE A 55 -2.42 -12.88 -4.02
N TYR A 56 -1.28 -12.93 -3.34
CA TYR A 56 -0.88 -14.06 -2.50
C TYR A 56 -0.55 -13.55 -1.10
N GLU A 57 -1.07 -14.22 -0.08
CA GLU A 57 -0.77 -13.86 1.30
C GLU A 57 0.53 -14.50 1.77
N ILE A 58 1.46 -13.69 2.29
CA ILE A 58 2.73 -14.12 2.88
C ILE A 58 2.78 -13.59 4.32
N LYS A 59 2.70 -14.50 5.30
CA LYS A 59 2.50 -14.14 6.72
C LYS A 59 3.62 -13.28 7.27
N GLU A 60 4.84 -13.51 6.81
CA GLU A 60 6.08 -12.87 7.25
C GLU A 60 6.17 -11.39 6.82
N LEU A 61 5.31 -10.94 5.89
CA LEU A 61 5.31 -9.55 5.43
C LEU A 61 4.57 -8.59 6.38
N GLY A 62 3.76 -9.06 7.33
CA GLY A 62 3.08 -8.21 8.32
C GLY A 62 2.27 -7.07 7.69
N ALA A 63 2.68 -5.83 7.95
CA ALA A 63 2.10 -4.58 7.45
C ALA A 63 2.55 -4.20 6.02
N ASP A 64 3.28 -5.07 5.34
CA ASP A 64 3.85 -4.75 4.02
C ASP A 64 3.24 -5.57 2.88
N ALA A 65 3.42 -5.06 1.67
CA ALA A 65 3.17 -5.79 0.44
C ALA A 65 4.37 -5.66 -0.52
N VAL A 66 4.53 -6.65 -1.40
CA VAL A 66 5.54 -6.68 -2.46
C VAL A 66 4.85 -6.85 -3.79
N ILE A 67 4.98 -5.86 -4.67
CA ILE A 67 4.53 -5.92 -6.06
C ILE A 67 5.69 -6.42 -6.89
N ALA A 68 5.46 -7.42 -7.75
CA ALA A 68 6.54 -8.02 -8.52
C ALA A 68 6.12 -8.45 -9.93
N ASP A 69 7.10 -8.47 -10.81
CA ASP A 69 7.07 -9.24 -12.05
C ASP A 69 7.56 -10.66 -11.73
N SER A 70 6.64 -11.61 -11.73
CA SER A 70 6.89 -13.00 -11.34
C SER A 70 7.89 -13.70 -12.26
N LYS A 71 8.03 -13.27 -13.51
CA LYS A 71 8.96 -13.85 -14.49
C LYS A 71 10.41 -13.56 -14.12
N TYR A 72 10.67 -12.38 -13.55
CA TYR A 72 12.02 -11.92 -13.20
C TYR A 72 12.29 -11.84 -11.70
N LEU A 73 11.30 -12.12 -10.86
CA LEU A 73 11.47 -12.18 -9.41
C LEU A 73 12.61 -13.14 -9.03
N GLY A 74 13.58 -12.64 -8.26
CA GLY A 74 14.78 -13.40 -7.88
C GLY A 74 15.88 -13.50 -8.95
N GLN A 75 15.61 -13.07 -10.19
CA GLN A 75 16.60 -13.02 -11.28
C GLN A 75 17.16 -11.60 -11.45
N LEU A 76 16.28 -10.59 -11.39
CA LEU A 76 16.68 -9.17 -11.48
C LEU A 76 16.52 -8.50 -10.12
N LYS A 77 17.51 -7.70 -9.71
CA LYS A 77 17.50 -6.96 -8.43
C LYS A 77 16.30 -6.02 -8.25
N LYS A 78 15.72 -5.54 -9.36
CA LYS A 78 14.61 -4.56 -9.36
C LYS A 78 13.28 -5.15 -9.84
N ALA A 79 13.15 -6.47 -9.93
CA ALA A 79 11.89 -7.11 -10.36
C ALA A 79 10.72 -6.97 -9.37
N SER A 80 10.92 -6.24 -8.27
CA SER A 80 9.92 -6.07 -7.23
C SER A 80 10.05 -4.75 -6.49
N LYS A 81 8.93 -4.25 -5.96
CA LYS A 81 8.84 -3.10 -5.05
C LYS A 81 8.10 -3.50 -3.78
N ARG A 82 8.65 -3.12 -2.62
CA ARG A 82 8.00 -3.28 -1.32
C ARG A 82 7.33 -1.96 -0.94
N ILE A 83 6.09 -2.04 -0.46
CA ILE A 83 5.30 -0.93 0.06
C ILE A 83 4.82 -1.30 1.46
N SER A 84 4.69 -0.30 2.32
CA SER A 84 4.21 -0.46 3.71
C SER A 84 2.95 0.37 3.93
N ILE A 85 1.99 -0.17 4.68
CA ILE A 85 0.80 0.58 5.10
C ILE A 85 1.05 1.43 6.35
N GLU A 86 2.10 1.14 7.14
CA GLU A 86 2.35 1.81 8.42
C GLU A 86 2.44 3.34 8.31
N PRO A 87 3.15 3.94 7.32
CA PRO A 87 3.24 5.39 7.23
C PRO A 87 1.88 6.07 7.05
N LEU A 88 0.99 5.44 6.28
CA LEU A 88 -0.36 5.93 6.01
C LEU A 88 -1.22 5.92 7.28
N LEU A 89 -1.07 4.88 8.12
CA LEU A 89 -1.77 4.79 9.39
C LEU A 89 -1.27 5.81 10.41
N GLN A 90 0.05 6.02 10.46
CA GLN A 90 0.64 7.04 11.35
C GLN A 90 0.18 8.45 10.97
N GLU A 91 0.13 8.78 9.69
CA GLU A 91 -0.39 10.08 9.22
C GLU A 91 -1.82 10.33 9.70
N GLU A 92 -2.70 9.33 9.59
CA GLU A 92 -4.08 9.43 10.06
C GLU A 92 -4.15 9.66 11.58
N GLU A 93 -3.39 8.91 12.37
CA GLU A 93 -3.32 9.08 13.83
C GLU A 93 -2.89 10.50 14.23
N TRP A 94 -1.89 11.06 13.55
CA TRP A 94 -1.45 12.44 13.79
C TRP A 94 -2.52 13.47 13.45
N GLU A 95 -3.25 13.29 12.35
CA GLU A 95 -4.37 14.19 11.98
C GLU A 95 -5.48 14.18 13.03
N GLU A 96 -5.81 13.01 13.59
CA GLU A 96 -6.80 12.89 14.64
C GLU A 96 -6.37 13.61 15.93
N ILE A 97 -5.11 13.46 16.32
CA ILE A 97 -4.53 14.14 17.48
C ILE A 97 -4.63 15.66 17.30
N ILE A 98 -4.23 16.18 16.13
CA ILE A 98 -4.26 17.63 15.85
C ILE A 98 -5.69 18.18 15.93
N LYS A 99 -6.69 17.46 15.42
CA LYS A 99 -8.11 17.87 15.50
C LYS A 99 -8.63 17.95 16.93
N GLN A 100 -8.01 17.23 17.88
CA GLN A 100 -8.41 17.22 19.29
C GLN A 100 -7.65 18.26 20.13
N LEU A 101 -6.60 18.89 19.59
CA LEU A 101 -5.89 19.94 20.29
C LEU A 101 -6.74 21.21 20.36
N PRO A 102 -6.88 21.84 21.54
CA PRO A 102 -7.57 23.11 21.65
C PRO A 102 -6.81 24.18 20.85
N GLU A 103 -7.54 25.00 20.08
CA GLU A 103 -6.96 26.18 19.45
C GLU A 103 -6.45 27.11 20.54
N ILE A 104 -5.13 27.33 20.57
CA ILE A 104 -4.52 28.29 21.48
C ILE A 104 -4.81 29.67 20.90
N THR A 105 -5.85 30.33 21.42
CA THR A 105 -6.04 31.77 21.21
C THR A 105 -4.95 32.50 21.99
N GLU A 106 -3.98 33.06 21.29
CA GLU A 106 -3.07 34.06 21.86
C GLU A 106 -3.89 35.32 22.17
N GLU A 107 -4.05 35.64 23.46
CA GLU A 107 -4.57 36.92 23.95
C GLU A 107 -3.48 38.00 23.95
#